data_AF-A0A022REX6-F1
#
_entry.id   AF-A0A022REX6-F1
#
_cell.length_a   1.000
_cell.length_b   1.000
_cell.length_c   1.000
_cell.angle_alpha   90.00
_cell.angle_beta   90.00
_cell.angle_gamma   90.00
#
_symmetry.space_group_name_H-M   'P 1'
#
loop_
_entity.id
_entity.type
_entity.pdbx_description
1 polymer ?
#
loop_
_entity_poly.entity_id
_entity_poly.type
_entity_poly.pdbx_seq_one_letter_code
_entity_poly.pdbx_strand_id
1 'polypeptide(L)'
;MDDLREVAKAYHGRATNEEKEKTKNYFRSLDSNGDGKISRADIKSDPALQRFTHDSLFDCLDENNNGTLDFQEFLTLDYMRKCGMRWCKSCSDWLIGSTT
;
A
#
# COMPACT_ATOMS: atom_id res chain seq x y z
N MET A 1 -8.45 4.41 -9.23
CA MET A 1 -7.55 4.31 -8.05
C MET A 1 -8.26 4.79 -6.78
N ASP A 2 -9.09 5.84 -6.84
CA ASP A 2 -9.98 6.24 -5.73
C ASP A 2 -10.79 5.08 -5.15
N ASP A 3 -11.41 4.26 -6.00
CA ASP A 3 -12.22 3.11 -5.56
C ASP A 3 -11.41 2.13 -4.71
N LEU A 4 -10.12 1.92 -5.02
CA LEU A 4 -9.27 0.99 -4.29
C LEU A 4 -8.84 1.54 -2.92
N ARG A 5 -8.62 2.86 -2.83
CA ARG A 5 -8.37 3.56 -1.56
C ARG A 5 -9.61 3.54 -0.68
N GLU A 6 -10.78 3.77 -1.25
CA GLU A 6 -12.03 3.70 -0.50
C GLU A 6 -12.28 2.29 0.03
N VAL A 7 -12.07 1.26 -0.81
CA VAL A 7 -12.18 -0.14 -0.39
C VAL A 7 -11.14 -0.46 0.69
N ALA A 8 -9.89 -0.02 0.56
CA ALA A 8 -8.86 -0.23 1.57
C ALA A 8 -9.19 0.47 2.90
N LYS A 9 -9.69 1.71 2.85
CA LYS A 9 -10.18 2.46 4.02
C LYS A 9 -11.37 1.76 4.67
N ALA A 10 -12.33 1.29 3.89
CA ALA A 10 -13.50 0.56 4.38
C ALA A 10 -13.11 -0.79 5.00
N TYR A 11 -12.19 -1.52 4.36
CA TYR A 11 -11.64 -2.77 4.88
C TYR A 11 -10.94 -2.54 6.21
N HIS A 12 -10.07 -1.54 6.31
CA HIS A 12 -9.39 -1.20 7.55
C HIS A 12 -10.35 -0.65 8.62
N GLY A 13 -11.38 0.10 8.22
CA GLY A 13 -12.43 0.58 9.12
C GLY A 13 -13.20 -0.57 9.78
N ARG A 14 -13.54 -1.59 8.98
CA ARG A 14 -14.21 -2.83 9.40
C ARG A 14 -13.28 -3.83 10.09
N ALA A 15 -11.97 -3.70 9.92
CA ALA A 15 -10.98 -4.58 10.53
C ALA A 15 -11.02 -4.51 12.06
N THR A 16 -10.67 -5.62 12.71
CA THR A 16 -10.60 -5.70 14.18
C THR A 16 -9.45 -4.84 14.72
N ASN A 17 -9.48 -4.51 16.01
CA ASN A 17 -8.38 -3.78 16.65
C ASN A 17 -7.04 -4.50 16.45
N GLU A 18 -7.03 -5.83 16.50
CA GLU A 18 -5.82 -6.63 16.30
C GLU A 18 -5.25 -6.47 14.87
N GLU A 19 -6.11 -6.43 13.84
CA GLU A 19 -5.66 -6.18 12.48
C GLU A 19 -5.13 -4.76 12.30
N LYS A 20 -5.80 -3.78 12.92
CA LYS A 20 -5.33 -2.38 12.93
C LYS A 20 -3.96 -2.27 13.58
N GLU A 21 -3.74 -2.97 14.68
CA GLU A 21 -2.44 -3.02 15.35
C GLU A 21 -1.38 -3.75 14.51
N LYS A 22 -1.72 -4.84 13.83
CA LYS A 22 -0.79 -5.52 12.91
C LYS A 22 -0.36 -4.59 11.78
N THR A 23 -1.29 -3.88 11.15
CA THR A 23 -0.97 -2.91 10.09
C THR A 23 -0.12 -1.76 10.65
N LYS A 24 -0.42 -1.24 11.85
CA LYS A 24 0.40 -0.21 12.51
C LYS A 24 1.80 -0.69 12.89
N ASN A 25 1.93 -1.89 13.41
CA ASN A 25 3.23 -2.47 13.75
C ASN A 25 4.05 -2.73 12.50
N TYR A 26 3.41 -3.20 11.42
CA TYR A 26 4.09 -3.38 10.15
C TYR A 26 4.53 -2.03 9.57
N PHE A 27 3.67 -1.02 9.62
CA PHE A 27 4.02 0.35 9.24
C PHE A 27 5.24 0.88 10.01
N ARG A 28 5.23 0.74 11.34
CA ARG A 28 6.36 1.13 12.21
C ARG A 28 7.64 0.33 11.97
N SER A 29 7.51 -0.93 11.55
CA SER A 29 8.68 -1.77 11.23
C SER A 29 9.35 -1.34 9.93
N LEU A 30 8.64 -0.64 9.06
CA LEU A 30 9.14 -0.14 7.79
C LEU A 30 9.66 1.29 7.93
N ASP A 31 8.92 2.13 8.65
CA ASP A 31 9.30 3.51 8.99
C ASP A 31 10.48 3.50 9.98
N SER A 32 11.70 3.41 9.42
CA SER A 32 12.94 3.41 10.19
C SER A 32 13.32 4.81 10.69
N ASN A 33 12.79 5.86 10.05
CA ASN A 33 13.09 7.26 10.36
C ASN A 33 12.10 7.86 11.38
N GLY A 34 10.98 7.19 11.63
CA GLY A 34 9.97 7.57 12.61
C GLY A 34 9.19 8.82 12.23
N ASP A 35 9.18 9.20 10.95
CA ASP A 35 8.48 10.41 10.48
C ASP A 35 7.00 10.18 10.22
N GLY A 36 6.52 8.94 10.37
CA GLY A 36 5.14 8.59 10.15
C GLY A 36 4.79 8.45 8.67
N LYS A 37 5.80 8.30 7.81
CA LYS A 37 5.68 8.04 6.37
C LYS A 37 6.71 7.01 5.96
N ILE A 38 6.44 6.31 4.85
CA ILE A 38 7.36 5.32 4.30
C ILE A 38 7.96 5.87 3.02
N SER A 39 9.26 6.13 3.03
CA SER A 39 9.95 6.63 1.85
C SER A 39 10.27 5.49 0.87
N ARG A 40 10.57 5.84 -0.38
CA ARG A 40 11.05 4.86 -1.38
C ARG A 40 12.28 4.07 -0.90
N ALA A 41 13.13 4.70 -0.08
CA ALA A 41 14.29 4.05 0.53
C ALA A 41 13.89 2.94 1.52
N ASP A 42 12.88 3.18 2.36
CA ASP A 42 12.38 2.21 3.35
C ASP A 42 11.75 0.99 2.65
N ILE A 43 10.97 1.22 1.59
CA ILE A 43 10.40 0.15 0.75
C ILE A 43 11.49 -0.70 0.09
N LYS A 44 12.54 -0.04 -0.42
CA LYS A 44 13.65 -0.73 -1.08
C LYS A 44 14.46 -1.58 -0.10
N SER A 45 14.50 -1.14 1.16
CA SER A 45 15.13 -1.87 2.26
C SER A 45 14.37 -3.16 2.63
N ASP A 46 13.04 -3.16 2.48
CA ASP A 46 12.20 -4.31 2.80
C ASP A 46 11.98 -5.25 1.58
N PRO A 47 12.43 -6.52 1.63
CA PRO A 47 12.28 -7.45 0.52
C PRO A 47 10.82 -7.84 0.23
N ALA A 48 9.90 -7.73 1.20
CA ALA A 48 8.49 -8.06 0.99
C ALA A 48 7.76 -6.95 0.22
N LEU A 49 8.25 -5.72 0.33
CA LEU A 49 7.77 -4.57 -0.44
C LEU A 49 8.58 -4.27 -1.69
N GLN A 50 9.73 -4.91 -1.86
CA GLN A 50 10.60 -4.68 -3.01
C GLN A 50 9.89 -4.89 -4.37
N ARG A 51 8.90 -5.79 -4.43
CA ARG A 51 8.03 -6.01 -5.60
C ARG A 51 7.14 -4.82 -5.97
N PHE A 52 6.83 -3.96 -5.00
CA PHE A 52 6.03 -2.76 -5.16
C PHE A 52 6.89 -1.50 -5.42
N THR A 53 8.23 -1.61 -5.34
CA THR A 53 9.18 -0.53 -5.67
C THR A 53 9.32 -0.24 -7.17
N HIS A 54 8.61 -0.96 -8.04
CA HIS A 54 8.56 -0.56 -9.45
C HIS A 54 8.07 0.89 -9.48
N ASP A 55 8.82 1.80 -10.11
CA ASP A 55 8.51 3.24 -10.09
C ASP A 55 7.03 3.51 -10.44
N SER A 56 6.49 2.79 -11.43
CA SER A 56 5.09 2.89 -11.85
C SER A 56 4.07 2.41 -10.81
N LEU A 57 4.44 1.47 -9.95
CA LEU A 57 3.60 0.95 -8.87
C LEU A 57 3.58 1.91 -7.68
N PHE A 58 4.75 2.42 -7.32
CA PHE A 58 4.88 3.40 -6.25
C PHE A 58 4.18 4.70 -6.63
N ASP A 59 4.40 5.21 -7.84
CA ASP A 59 3.76 6.41 -8.39
C ASP A 59 2.23 6.28 -8.44
N CYS A 60 1.73 5.06 -8.70
CA CYS A 60 0.30 4.77 -8.66
C CYS A 60 -0.29 4.78 -7.23
N LEU A 61 0.53 4.51 -6.22
CA LEU A 61 0.12 4.51 -4.80
C LEU A 61 0.28 5.89 -4.15
N ASP A 62 1.30 6.62 -4.58
CA ASP A 62 1.68 7.97 -4.17
C ASP A 62 0.82 8.99 -4.91
N GLU A 63 -0.40 9.21 -4.42
CA GLU A 63 -1.36 10.13 -5.06
C GLU A 63 -0.87 11.58 -4.98
N ASN A 64 -0.30 11.94 -3.84
CA ASN A 64 0.20 13.29 -3.60
C ASN A 64 1.56 13.54 -4.27
N ASN A 65 2.15 12.53 -4.90
CA ASN A 65 3.44 12.58 -5.59
C ASN A 65 4.54 13.17 -4.70
N ASN A 66 4.46 12.93 -3.40
CA ASN A 66 5.40 13.49 -2.44
C ASN A 66 6.65 12.62 -2.29
N GLY A 67 6.69 11.45 -2.95
CA GLY A 67 7.81 10.50 -2.89
C GLY A 67 7.82 9.61 -1.65
N THR A 68 6.75 9.64 -0.85
CA THR A 68 6.57 8.91 0.41
C THR A 68 5.13 8.40 0.52
N LEU A 69 4.91 7.29 1.22
CA LEU A 69 3.57 6.78 1.48
C LEU A 69 3.15 7.14 2.89
N ASP A 70 2.08 7.91 3.00
CA ASP A 70 1.41 8.19 4.27
C ASP A 70 0.65 6.94 4.76
N PHE A 71 0.24 6.92 6.04
CA PHE A 71 -0.49 5.78 6.60
C PHE A 71 -1.73 5.39 5.79
N GLN A 72 -2.47 6.36 5.22
CA GLN A 72 -3.63 6.07 4.37
C GLN A 72 -3.26 5.40 3.03
N GLU A 73 -2.16 5.79 2.42
CA GLU A 73 -1.67 5.19 1.16
C GLU A 73 -1.12 3.80 1.44
N PHE A 74 -0.47 3.62 2.59
CA PHE A 74 -0.04 2.32 3.08
C PHE A 74 -1.19 1.32 3.31
N LEU A 75 -2.37 1.77 3.74
CA LEU A 75 -3.54 0.88 3.86
C LEU A 75 -3.89 0.24 2.52
N THR A 76 -3.72 0.99 1.44
CA THR A 76 -3.98 0.53 0.08
C THR A 76 -2.97 -0.54 -0.32
N LEU A 77 -1.69 -0.32 -0.03
CA LEU A 77 -0.61 -1.30 -0.20
C LEU A 77 -0.85 -2.58 0.63
N ASP A 78 -1.25 -2.45 1.90
CA ASP A 78 -1.55 -3.60 2.78
C ASP A 78 -2.75 -4.41 2.27
N TYR A 79 -3.79 -3.70 1.83
CA TYR A 79 -4.96 -4.31 1.22
C TYR A 79 -4.60 -5.06 -0.07
N MET A 80 -3.81 -4.47 -0.96
CA MET A 80 -3.32 -5.12 -2.17
C MET A 80 -2.49 -6.37 -1.87
N ARG A 81 -1.61 -6.29 -0.88
CA ARG A 81 -0.80 -7.42 -0.41
C ARG A 81 -1.69 -8.56 0.09
N LYS A 82 -2.74 -8.24 0.85
CA LYS A 82 -3.70 -9.23 1.38
C LYS A 82 -4.60 -9.83 0.29
N CYS A 83 -5.07 -9.03 -0.66
CA CYS A 83 -5.96 -9.47 -1.73
C CYS A 83 -5.23 -10.17 -2.89
N GLY A 84 -3.89 -10.19 -2.92
CA GLY A 84 -3.12 -10.88 -3.96
C GLY A 84 -3.34 -10.30 -5.36
N MET A 85 -3.71 -9.02 -5.42
CA MET A 85 -4.06 -8.32 -6.65
C MET A 85 -2.85 -8.25 -7.56
N ARG A 86 -3.02 -8.64 -8.83
CA ARG A 86 -1.91 -8.66 -9.80
C ARG A 86 -1.84 -7.33 -10.52
N TRP A 87 -0.66 -6.73 -10.50
CA TRP A 87 -0.35 -5.56 -11.32
C TRP A 87 -0.10 -5.97 -12.77
N CYS A 88 -0.79 -5.33 -13.72
CA CYS A 88 -0.52 -5.50 -15.14
C CYS A 88 0.59 -4.53 -15.58
N LYS A 89 1.79 -5.06 -15.88
CA LYS A 89 2.93 -4.25 -16.38
C LYS A 89 2.69 -3.55 -17.72
N SER A 90 1.73 -4.02 -18.52
CA SER A 90 1.45 -3.48 -19.86
C SER A 90 0.40 -2.37 -19.86
N CYS A 91 -0.55 -2.41 -18.93
CA CYS A 91 -1.64 -1.44 -18.86
C CYS A 91 -1.46 -0.45 -17.70
N SER A 92 -0.46 -0.66 -16.83
CA SER A 92 -0.28 0.11 -15.58
C SER A 92 -1.56 0.20 -14.76
N ASP A 93 -2.35 -0.89 -14.78
CA ASP A 93 -3.67 -0.95 -14.16
C ASP A 93 -3.81 -2.24 -13.33
N TRP A 94 -4.69 -2.21 -12.34
CA TRP A 94 -4.88 -3.31 -11.41
C TRP A 94 -5.91 -4.27 -11.94
N LEU A 95 -5.61 -5.57 -11.91
CA LEU A 95 -6.61 -6.60 -12.16
C LEU A 95 -7.48 -6.75 -10.91
N ILE A 96 -8.41 -5.82 -10.73
CA ILE A 96 -9.59 -6.00 -9.89
C ILE A 96 -10.39 -7.12 -10.55
N GLY A 97 -10.67 -8.21 -9.84
CA GLY A 97 -11.59 -9.22 -10.33
C GLY A 97 -12.93 -8.54 -10.58
N SER A 98 -13.25 -8.25 -11.83
CA SER A 98 -14.51 -7.63 -12.23
C SER A 98 -15.62 -8.59 -11.85
N THR A 99 -16.24 -8.38 -10.70
CA THR A 99 -17.51 -9.02 -10.37
C THR A 99 -18.51 -8.52 -11.40
N THR A 100 -18.81 -9.37 -12.38
CA THR A 100 -19.98 -9.25 -13.25
C THR A 100 -21.24 -9.51 -12.44
#